data_AF-A0AAW0EKF5-F1
#
_entry.id   AF-A0AAW0EKF5-F1
#
_cell.length_a   1.000
_cell.length_b   1.000
_cell.length_c   1.000
_cell.angle_alpha   90.00
_cell.angle_beta   90.00
_cell.angle_gamma   90.00
#
_symmetry.space_group_name_H-M   'P 1'
#
loop_
_entity.id
_entity.type
_entity.pdbx_description
1 polymer ?
#
loop_
_entity_poly.entity_id
_entity_poly.type
_entity_poly.pdbx_seq_one_letter_code
_entity_poly.pdbx_strand_id
1 'polypeptide(L)'
;MFTHIYPKSRPPVTQPSPFPRAIIQTLLAEQDVQINAYRRRLDQIHQAEKRRKENPNEDIATQVEEAENPFRDAQAVVDLEQVWSEYEREQRERERATPSPSPSSSSESSESLLSVDDFLEWLRDDEDGKGKQKPLGSLDLERPLPPIPPSPVSDVHSIHDNEELHRLFPDLPPVLITKIVEHEFKPMDLAKLNPRRREEKWENGCSFADYPSMYSLLAPISSYFCVLQAGMAIKSESAEATRVVGQSGMRYIAHLIELDVAFQWGAVVQYHMQFHNDRRQEMVYSDYSKWAVPDAKLIKKVLEGRERTGHTYDVKLYGRKAEQRVVLAERYNLPNIS
;
A
#
# COMPACT_ATOMS: atom_id res chain seq x y z
N MET A 1 -19.97 -61.41 -12.12
CA MET A 1 -18.99 -60.32 -12.34
C MET A 1 -19.28 -59.23 -11.32
N PHE A 2 -18.49 -59.16 -10.24
CA PHE A 2 -18.60 -58.11 -9.22
C PHE A 2 -17.58 -57.03 -9.54
N THR A 3 -18.04 -55.83 -9.88
CA THR A 3 -17.20 -54.65 -10.04
C THR A 3 -16.83 -54.11 -8.67
N HIS A 4 -15.57 -54.28 -8.27
CA HIS A 4 -14.99 -53.64 -7.09
C HIS A 4 -14.92 -52.12 -7.30
N ILE A 5 -15.79 -51.40 -6.61
CA ILE A 5 -15.72 -49.94 -6.48
C ILE A 5 -14.67 -49.64 -5.41
N TYR A 6 -13.49 -49.20 -5.83
CA TYR A 6 -12.49 -48.67 -4.90
C TYR A 6 -12.97 -47.32 -4.34
N PRO A 7 -12.96 -47.12 -3.02
CA PRO A 7 -13.25 -45.82 -2.44
C PRO A 7 -12.15 -44.84 -2.85
N LYS A 8 -12.53 -43.75 -3.52
CA LYS A 8 -11.64 -42.61 -3.79
C LYS A 8 -11.10 -42.11 -2.45
N SER A 9 -9.82 -42.36 -2.20
CA SER A 9 -9.08 -41.78 -1.09
C SER A 9 -9.21 -40.27 -1.14
N ARG A 10 -9.80 -39.66 -0.11
CA ARG A 10 -9.82 -38.19 0.01
C ARG A 10 -8.37 -37.71 0.04
N PRO A 11 -8.00 -36.67 -0.73
CA PRO A 11 -6.68 -36.07 -0.59
C PRO A 11 -6.49 -35.60 0.85
N PRO A 12 -5.27 -35.69 1.40
CA PRO A 12 -4.98 -35.20 2.74
C PRO A 12 -5.35 -33.72 2.81
N VAL A 13 -6.13 -33.35 3.83
CA VAL A 13 -6.43 -31.96 4.15
C VAL A 13 -5.10 -31.30 4.52
N THR A 14 -4.52 -30.56 3.59
CA THR A 14 -3.33 -29.75 3.84
C THR A 14 -3.69 -28.77 4.95
N GLN A 15 -3.02 -28.86 6.09
CA GLN A 15 -3.28 -27.91 7.17
C GLN A 15 -2.93 -26.50 6.68
N PRO A 16 -3.81 -25.50 6.91
CA PRO A 16 -3.51 -24.12 6.56
C PRO A 16 -2.22 -23.71 7.26
N SER A 17 -1.29 -23.18 6.47
CA SER A 17 0.03 -22.78 6.95
C SER A 17 -0.13 -21.74 8.07
N PRO A 18 0.54 -21.87 9.23
CA PRO A 18 0.47 -20.87 10.31
C PRO A 18 1.14 -19.52 9.96
N PHE A 19 1.61 -19.37 8.72
CA PHE A 19 2.45 -18.27 8.22
C PHE A 19 1.80 -16.88 8.14
N PRO A 20 0.53 -16.71 7.70
CA PRO A 20 -0.02 -15.36 7.47
C PRO A 20 -0.02 -14.53 8.75
N ARG A 21 -0.30 -15.18 9.89
CA ARG A 21 -0.46 -14.51 11.17
C ARG A 21 0.85 -13.91 11.70
N ALA A 22 1.97 -14.62 11.60
CA ALA A 22 3.25 -14.11 12.09
C ALA A 22 3.73 -12.91 11.26
N ILE A 23 3.56 -12.96 9.94
CA ILE A 23 3.92 -11.85 9.03
C ILE A 23 3.04 -10.63 9.29
N ILE A 24 1.72 -10.80 9.40
CA ILE A 24 0.80 -9.71 9.72
C ILE A 24 1.17 -9.08 11.07
N GLN A 25 1.50 -9.89 12.09
CA GLN A 25 1.89 -9.38 13.41
C GLN A 25 3.20 -8.59 13.36
N THR A 26 4.20 -9.04 12.60
CA THR A 26 5.45 -8.29 12.42
C THR A 26 5.19 -6.95 11.70
N LEU A 27 4.42 -6.96 10.62
CA LEU A 27 4.08 -5.75 9.86
C LEU A 27 3.30 -4.74 10.72
N LEU A 28 2.34 -5.22 11.52
CA LEU A 28 1.59 -4.36 12.45
C LEU A 28 2.48 -3.78 13.55
N ALA A 29 3.36 -4.60 14.15
CA ALA A 29 4.30 -4.13 15.18
C ALA A 29 5.25 -3.05 14.64
N GLU A 30 5.69 -3.20 13.40
CA GLU A 30 6.56 -2.23 12.74
C GLU A 30 5.82 -0.94 12.39
N GLN A 31 4.58 -1.04 11.91
CA GLN A 31 3.71 0.11 11.70
C GLN A 31 3.51 0.90 13.00
N ASP A 32 3.35 0.22 14.14
CA ASP A 32 3.29 0.85 15.46
C ASP A 32 4.59 1.58 15.84
N VAL A 33 5.76 1.02 15.52
CA VAL A 33 7.06 1.70 15.72
C VAL A 33 7.12 2.99 14.91
N GLN A 34 6.72 2.95 13.63
CA GLN A 34 6.70 4.14 12.77
C GLN A 34 5.72 5.20 13.26
N ILE A 35 4.50 4.80 13.62
CA ILE A 35 3.48 5.71 14.19
C ILE A 35 4.01 6.38 15.47
N ASN A 36 4.67 5.62 16.35
CA ASN A 36 5.22 6.15 17.60
C ASN A 36 6.45 7.04 17.38
N ALA A 37 7.29 6.77 16.38
CA ALA A 37 8.35 7.67 15.96
C ALA A 37 7.78 9.01 15.46
N TYR A 38 6.75 8.95 14.63
CA TYR A 38 6.07 10.13 14.11
C TYR A 38 5.40 10.97 15.21
N ARG A 39 4.72 10.33 16.17
CA ARG A 39 4.15 11.02 17.34
C ARG A 39 5.20 11.77 18.14
N ARG A 40 6.34 11.14 18.44
CA ARG A 40 7.44 11.78 19.19
C ARG A 40 7.99 13.01 18.47
N ARG A 41 8.10 12.94 17.15
CA ARG A 41 8.57 14.05 16.31
C ARG A 41 7.60 15.23 16.32
N LEU A 42 6.31 14.96 16.22
CA LEU A 42 5.30 16.00 16.34
C LEU A 42 5.30 16.67 17.72
N ASP A 43 5.49 15.89 18.79
CA ASP A 43 5.66 16.45 20.14
C ASP A 43 6.90 17.36 20.22
N GLN A 44 7.99 17.00 19.55
CA GLN A 44 9.20 17.84 19.46
C GLN A 44 8.93 19.15 18.72
N ILE A 45 8.23 19.11 17.59
CA ILE A 45 7.85 20.31 16.82
C ILE A 45 6.98 21.24 17.67
N HIS A 46 5.94 20.71 18.32
CA HIS A 46 5.09 21.50 19.21
C HIS A 46 5.86 22.11 20.39
N GLN A 47 6.81 21.37 20.97
CA GLN A 47 7.68 21.90 22.03
C GLN A 47 8.58 23.02 21.52
N ALA A 48 9.16 22.87 20.32
CA ALA A 48 9.98 23.89 19.68
C ALA A 48 9.18 25.17 19.38
N GLU A 49 7.97 25.03 18.85
CA GLU A 49 7.06 26.16 18.63
C GLU A 49 6.67 26.87 19.93
N LYS A 50 6.44 26.12 21.01
CA LYS A 50 6.15 26.68 22.33
C LYS A 50 7.33 27.51 22.83
N ARG A 51 8.56 26.99 22.75
CA ARG A 51 9.78 27.72 23.12
C ARG A 51 9.96 28.99 22.29
N ARG A 52 9.66 28.94 20.99
CA ARG A 52 9.71 30.11 20.10
C ARG A 52 8.78 31.23 20.54
N LYS A 53 7.60 30.88 21.03
CA LYS A 53 6.64 31.86 21.56
C LYS A 53 7.10 32.45 22.89
N GLU A 54 7.78 31.66 23.73
CA GLU A 54 8.32 32.09 25.02
C GLU A 54 9.60 32.92 24.87
N ASN A 55 10.44 32.63 23.86
CA ASN A 55 11.68 33.34 23.59
C ASN A 55 11.92 33.54 22.08
N PRO A 56 11.43 34.66 21.51
CA PRO A 56 11.53 34.94 20.07
C PRO A 56 12.96 35.08 19.52
N ASN A 57 13.96 35.31 20.40
CA ASN A 57 15.36 35.48 20.02
C ASN A 57 16.16 34.17 20.03
N GLU A 58 15.56 33.07 20.46
CA GLU A 58 16.20 31.75 20.40
C GLU A 58 16.27 31.29 18.93
N ASP A 59 17.45 30.86 18.48
CA ASP A 59 17.65 30.32 17.14
C ASP A 59 17.11 28.89 17.06
N ILE A 60 15.78 28.79 16.95
CA ILE A 60 15.05 27.52 16.88
C ILE A 60 14.89 27.08 15.42
N ALA A 61 15.27 27.92 14.44
CA ALA A 61 15.15 27.60 13.02
C ALA A 61 15.94 26.32 12.68
N THR A 62 17.16 26.20 13.20
CA THR A 62 18.01 25.02 13.00
C THR A 62 17.41 23.76 13.63
N GLN A 63 16.80 23.86 14.82
CA GLN A 63 16.20 22.70 15.50
C GLN A 63 14.88 22.25 14.86
N VAL A 64 14.07 23.20 14.39
CA VAL A 64 12.83 22.90 13.63
C VAL A 64 13.19 22.31 12.29
N GLU A 65 14.17 22.86 11.56
CA GLU A 65 14.62 22.33 10.28
C GLU A 65 15.20 20.91 10.41
N GLU A 66 15.97 20.64 11.48
CA GLU A 66 16.48 19.30 11.77
C GLU A 66 15.34 18.32 12.16
N ALA A 67 14.36 18.80 12.91
CA ALA A 67 13.14 18.05 13.23
C ALA A 67 12.14 17.96 12.05
N GLU A 68 12.28 18.76 11.00
CA GLU A 68 11.44 18.76 9.80
C GLU A 68 12.05 17.96 8.65
N ASN A 69 13.35 17.66 8.69
CA ASN A 69 14.04 16.88 7.64
C ASN A 69 13.50 15.43 7.56
N PRO A 70 12.74 15.06 6.52
CA PRO A 70 12.11 13.74 6.42
C PRO A 70 13.07 12.65 5.90
N PHE A 71 14.27 13.01 5.44
CA PHE A 71 15.18 12.09 4.75
C PHE A 71 15.96 11.15 5.67
N ARG A 72 16.03 11.40 6.99
CA ARG A 72 16.72 10.50 7.92
C ARG A 72 15.98 9.17 8.14
N ASP A 73 14.65 9.17 8.01
CA ASP A 73 13.81 8.00 8.18
C ASP A 73 13.55 7.24 6.86
N ALA A 74 14.00 7.78 5.71
CA ALA A 74 14.08 7.00 4.47
C ALA A 74 15.01 5.79 4.65
N GLN A 75 15.98 5.86 5.58
CA GLN A 75 16.80 4.72 5.97
C GLN A 75 15.96 3.58 6.58
N ALA A 76 14.90 3.87 7.36
CA ALA A 76 14.02 2.83 7.87
C ALA A 76 13.17 2.17 6.76
N VAL A 77 12.88 2.90 5.68
CA VAL A 77 12.25 2.35 4.46
C VAL A 77 13.25 1.51 3.65
N VAL A 78 14.53 1.90 3.62
CA VAL A 78 15.63 1.11 3.03
C VAL A 78 15.88 -0.16 3.85
N ASP A 79 15.82 -0.08 5.18
CA ASP A 79 15.96 -1.23 6.07
C ASP A 79 14.79 -2.23 5.87
N LEU A 80 13.58 -1.73 5.57
CA LEU A 80 12.42 -2.53 5.16
C LEU A 80 12.61 -3.24 3.82
N GLU A 81 13.16 -2.56 2.81
CA GLU A 81 13.52 -3.20 1.53
C GLU A 81 14.60 -4.27 1.73
N GLN A 82 15.54 -4.06 2.64
CA GLN A 82 16.60 -5.02 2.95
C GLN A 82 16.08 -6.26 3.70
N VAL A 83 15.28 -6.08 4.75
CA VAL A 83 14.65 -7.19 5.49
C VAL A 83 13.72 -7.99 4.57
N TRP A 84 13.00 -7.32 3.68
CA TRP A 84 12.16 -7.99 2.70
C TRP A 84 12.97 -8.74 1.63
N SER A 85 14.07 -8.16 1.15
CA SER A 85 14.99 -8.83 0.23
C SER A 85 15.60 -10.10 0.85
N GLU A 86 15.91 -10.05 2.15
CA GLU A 86 16.37 -11.22 2.90
C GLU A 86 15.26 -12.30 3.02
N TYR A 87 14.02 -11.88 3.24
CA TYR A 87 12.86 -12.78 3.25
C TYR A 87 12.63 -13.45 1.89
N GLU A 88 12.64 -12.71 0.78
CA GLU A 88 12.49 -13.27 -0.57
C GLU A 88 13.63 -14.25 -0.91
N ARG A 89 14.85 -13.94 -0.48
CA ARG A 89 15.99 -14.86 -0.60
C ARG A 89 15.73 -16.15 0.17
N GLU A 90 15.23 -16.06 1.39
CA GLU A 90 14.88 -17.24 2.20
C GLU A 90 13.74 -18.07 1.58
N GLN A 91 12.74 -17.43 0.96
CA GLN A 91 11.67 -18.14 0.25
C GLN A 91 12.23 -18.92 -0.96
N ARG A 92 13.06 -18.28 -1.79
CA ARG A 92 13.72 -18.96 -2.92
C ARG A 92 14.61 -20.11 -2.46
N GLU A 93 15.30 -19.97 -1.32
CA GLU A 93 16.12 -21.04 -0.74
C GLU A 93 15.26 -22.21 -0.23
N ARG A 94 14.10 -21.94 0.38
CA ARG A 94 13.15 -22.99 0.82
C ARG A 94 12.51 -23.71 -0.37
N GLU A 95 12.14 -23.00 -1.41
CA GLU A 95 11.63 -23.59 -2.66
C GLU A 95 12.69 -24.50 -3.30
N ARG A 96 13.96 -24.11 -3.31
CA ARG A 96 15.07 -24.97 -3.78
C ARG A 96 15.31 -26.17 -2.88
N ALA A 97 15.15 -26.03 -1.57
CA ALA A 97 15.39 -27.09 -0.60
C ALA A 97 14.26 -28.12 -0.55
N THR A 98 13.08 -27.78 -1.05
CA THR A 98 11.96 -28.72 -1.15
C THR A 98 12.19 -29.62 -2.37
N PRO A 99 12.42 -30.93 -2.19
CA PRO A 99 12.71 -31.81 -3.32
C PRO A 99 11.51 -31.81 -4.26
N SER A 100 11.71 -31.30 -5.49
CA SER A 100 10.70 -31.36 -6.53
C SER A 100 10.26 -32.82 -6.72
N PRO A 101 8.94 -33.09 -6.78
CA PRO A 101 8.46 -34.42 -7.16
C PRO A 101 9.07 -34.78 -8.51
N SER A 102 9.63 -35.99 -8.60
CA SER A 102 10.45 -36.41 -9.73
C SER A 102 9.74 -36.13 -11.06
N PRO A 103 10.40 -35.45 -12.01
CA PRO A 103 9.78 -35.11 -13.29
C PRO A 103 9.54 -36.37 -14.11
N SER A 104 8.27 -36.64 -14.42
CA SER A 104 7.94 -37.46 -15.59
C SER A 104 8.39 -36.71 -16.84
N SER A 105 9.27 -37.35 -17.60
CA SER A 105 10.00 -36.82 -18.76
C SER A 105 9.12 -36.13 -19.81
N SER A 106 9.37 -34.84 -20.03
CA SER A 106 9.21 -34.21 -21.34
C SER A 106 10.18 -33.02 -21.41
N SER A 107 11.19 -33.17 -22.27
CA SER A 107 12.16 -32.15 -22.64
C SER A 107 11.49 -30.95 -23.30
N GLU A 108 11.94 -29.72 -23.01
CA GLU A 108 12.29 -28.74 -24.06
C GLU A 108 13.00 -27.48 -23.51
N SER A 109 13.96 -27.05 -24.32
CA SER A 109 14.75 -25.81 -24.40
C SER A 109 14.84 -24.86 -23.20
N SER A 110 16.01 -24.83 -22.58
CA SER A 110 16.50 -23.70 -21.78
C SER A 110 17.11 -22.64 -22.71
N GLU A 111 16.42 -21.50 -22.87
CA GLU A 111 17.04 -20.27 -23.36
C GLU A 111 17.95 -19.70 -22.26
N SER A 112 19.20 -19.46 -22.63
CA SER A 112 20.24 -18.91 -21.74
C SER A 112 19.95 -17.44 -21.47
N LEU A 113 19.57 -17.11 -20.24
CA LEU A 113 19.55 -15.73 -19.76
C LEU A 113 20.99 -15.20 -19.70
N LEU A 114 21.18 -13.97 -20.19
CA LEU A 114 22.45 -13.25 -20.19
C LEU A 114 23.01 -13.10 -18.77
N SER A 115 24.33 -13.24 -18.64
CA SER A 115 25.03 -13.07 -17.37
C SER A 115 24.96 -11.61 -16.90
N VAL A 116 24.90 -11.40 -15.59
CA VAL A 116 24.98 -10.06 -14.97
C VAL A 116 26.25 -9.31 -15.41
N ASP A 117 27.32 -10.04 -15.72
CA ASP A 117 28.56 -9.45 -16.23
C ASP A 117 28.43 -8.97 -17.68
N ASP A 118 27.66 -9.66 -18.55
CA ASP A 118 27.34 -9.22 -19.91
C ASP A 118 26.48 -7.94 -19.88
N PHE A 119 25.61 -7.82 -18.88
CA PHE A 119 24.77 -6.64 -18.65
C PHE A 119 25.58 -5.42 -18.17
N LEU A 120 26.62 -5.63 -17.36
CA LEU A 120 27.51 -4.56 -16.88
C LEU A 120 28.56 -4.12 -17.90
N GLU A 121 28.90 -4.97 -18.88
CA GLU A 121 29.70 -4.60 -20.04
C GLU A 121 28.88 -3.76 -21.03
N TRP A 122 27.62 -4.10 -21.26
CA TRP A 122 26.70 -3.31 -22.08
C TRP A 122 26.44 -1.90 -21.52
N LEU A 123 26.38 -1.76 -20.18
CA LEU A 123 26.20 -0.47 -19.49
C LEU A 123 27.36 0.53 -19.70
N ARG A 124 28.53 0.07 -20.17
CA ARG A 124 29.69 0.94 -20.44
C ARG A 124 29.78 1.43 -21.88
N ASP A 125 29.06 0.81 -22.81
CA ASP A 125 29.20 1.09 -24.24
C ASP A 125 28.21 2.13 -24.79
N ASP A 126 27.25 2.62 -24.00
CA ASP A 126 26.13 3.42 -24.53
C ASP A 126 26.18 4.94 -24.23
N GLU A 127 27.37 5.50 -23.99
CA GLU A 127 27.58 6.97 -24.00
C GLU A 127 27.52 7.57 -25.42
N ASP A 128 27.64 6.75 -26.48
CA ASP A 128 27.60 7.19 -27.87
C ASP A 128 26.23 6.97 -28.53
N GLY A 129 25.22 7.67 -27.99
CA GLY A 129 23.82 7.51 -28.37
C GLY A 129 23.52 7.51 -29.87
N LYS A 130 23.39 6.32 -30.48
CA LYS A 130 22.72 6.08 -31.78
C LYS A 130 22.15 4.66 -31.87
N GLY A 131 20.94 4.45 -31.35
CA GLY A 131 20.17 3.20 -31.53
C GLY A 131 18.82 3.43 -32.21
N LYS A 132 18.66 2.95 -33.46
CA LYS A 132 17.40 2.97 -34.24
C LYS A 132 16.44 1.88 -33.78
N GLN A 133 15.17 2.20 -33.59
CA GLN A 133 14.09 1.22 -33.34
C GLN A 133 13.74 0.42 -34.61
N LYS A 134 13.45 -0.88 -34.43
CA LYS A 134 12.99 -1.82 -35.45
C LYS A 134 11.52 -2.20 -35.15
N PRO A 135 10.61 -2.27 -36.13
CA PRO A 135 9.19 -2.53 -35.86
C PRO A 135 8.93 -4.03 -35.66
N LEU A 136 8.18 -4.37 -34.61
CA LEU A 136 7.68 -5.71 -34.33
C LEU A 136 6.49 -6.04 -35.24
N GLY A 137 6.50 -7.24 -35.80
CA GLY A 137 5.51 -7.75 -36.75
C GLY A 137 4.14 -8.05 -36.12
N SER A 138 3.12 -7.86 -36.95
CA SER A 138 1.71 -8.18 -36.75
C SER A 138 1.49 -9.66 -36.42
N LEU A 139 0.78 -9.96 -35.33
CA LEU A 139 0.25 -11.29 -35.02
C LEU A 139 -1.26 -11.31 -35.30
N ASP A 140 -1.65 -12.23 -36.19
CA ASP A 140 -3.04 -12.51 -36.57
C ASP A 140 -3.85 -13.01 -35.38
N LEU A 141 -4.95 -12.31 -35.07
CA LEU A 141 -5.84 -12.58 -33.95
C LEU A 141 -7.27 -12.86 -34.45
N GLU A 142 -7.49 -13.99 -35.11
CA GLU A 142 -8.85 -14.50 -35.36
C GLU A 142 -8.93 -16.01 -35.13
N ARG A 143 -9.12 -16.41 -33.86
CA ARG A 143 -9.78 -17.68 -33.54
C ARG A 143 -10.82 -17.48 -32.43
N PRO A 144 -12.07 -17.92 -32.62
CA PRO A 144 -13.09 -17.87 -31.57
C PRO A 144 -12.75 -18.89 -30.47
N LEU A 145 -12.71 -18.41 -29.22
CA LEU A 145 -12.50 -19.28 -28.05
C LEU A 145 -13.76 -20.10 -27.73
N PRO A 146 -13.60 -21.35 -27.27
CA PRO A 146 -14.72 -22.20 -26.85
C PRO A 146 -15.38 -21.66 -25.56
N PRO A 147 -16.68 -21.96 -25.35
CA PRO A 147 -17.42 -21.52 -24.17
C PRO A 147 -16.85 -22.14 -22.89
N ILE A 148 -16.47 -21.28 -21.96
CA ILE A 148 -15.94 -21.65 -20.64
C ILE A 148 -17.10 -22.21 -19.79
N PRO A 149 -16.97 -23.41 -19.18
CA PRO A 149 -17.97 -23.94 -18.26
C PRO A 149 -18.04 -23.11 -16.97
N PRO A 150 -19.22 -22.96 -16.34
CA PRO A 150 -19.35 -22.21 -15.10
C PRO A 150 -18.55 -22.90 -13.98
N SER A 151 -17.57 -22.19 -13.43
CA SER A 151 -16.82 -22.67 -12.27
C SER A 151 -17.75 -22.85 -11.07
N PRO A 152 -17.59 -23.92 -10.28
CA PRO A 152 -18.33 -24.11 -9.04
C PRO A 152 -18.00 -22.97 -8.06
N VAL A 153 -19.04 -22.29 -7.61
CA VAL A 153 -18.99 -21.20 -6.61
C VAL A 153 -18.33 -21.69 -5.32
N SER A 154 -17.19 -21.09 -4.98
CA SER A 154 -16.43 -21.32 -3.75
C SER A 154 -17.09 -20.60 -2.57
N ASP A 155 -18.28 -21.02 -2.14
CA ASP A 155 -19.02 -20.35 -1.05
C ASP A 155 -18.46 -20.68 0.37
N VAL A 156 -17.63 -21.71 0.51
CA VAL A 156 -17.19 -22.19 1.84
C VAL A 156 -15.98 -21.41 2.40
N HIS A 157 -15.13 -20.81 1.57
CA HIS A 157 -13.94 -20.09 2.05
C HIS A 157 -14.28 -18.73 2.68
N SER A 158 -15.34 -18.07 2.19
CA SER A 158 -15.69 -16.73 2.64
C SER A 158 -16.10 -16.62 4.11
N ILE A 159 -16.53 -17.70 4.77
CA ILE A 159 -16.98 -17.65 6.18
C ILE A 159 -15.77 -17.65 7.13
N HIS A 160 -14.75 -18.46 6.85
CA HIS A 160 -13.59 -18.59 7.73
C HIS A 160 -12.71 -17.34 7.71
N ASP A 161 -12.57 -16.71 6.53
CA ASP A 161 -11.74 -15.50 6.35
C ASP A 161 -12.25 -14.34 7.21
N ASN A 162 -13.58 -14.18 7.29
CA ASN A 162 -14.19 -13.13 8.10
C ASN A 162 -13.99 -13.38 9.60
N GLU A 163 -14.09 -14.62 10.07
CA GLU A 163 -13.83 -14.95 11.48
C GLU A 163 -12.39 -14.60 11.90
N GLU A 164 -11.42 -14.89 11.04
CA GLU A 164 -10.02 -14.56 11.33
C GLU A 164 -9.79 -13.05 11.38
N LEU A 165 -10.35 -12.29 10.43
CA LEU A 165 -10.32 -10.83 10.47
C LEU A 165 -10.97 -10.26 11.74
N HIS A 166 -12.11 -10.79 12.17
CA HIS A 166 -12.75 -10.37 13.43
C HIS A 166 -11.89 -10.66 14.65
N ARG A 167 -11.11 -11.74 14.65
CA ARG A 167 -10.15 -12.01 15.74
C ARG A 167 -8.99 -11.04 15.77
N LEU A 168 -8.55 -10.52 14.61
CA LEU A 168 -7.49 -9.51 14.52
C LEU A 168 -7.99 -8.11 14.94
N PHE A 169 -9.27 -7.81 14.69
CA PHE A 169 -9.87 -6.52 15.00
C PHE A 169 -11.13 -6.67 15.86
N PRO A 170 -11.03 -7.22 17.09
CA PRO A 170 -12.18 -7.53 17.93
C PRO A 170 -12.96 -6.28 18.33
N ASP A 171 -12.29 -5.14 18.34
CA ASP A 171 -12.87 -3.84 18.66
C ASP A 171 -13.74 -3.28 17.53
N LEU A 172 -13.53 -3.70 16.27
CA LEU A 172 -14.27 -3.15 15.14
C LEU A 172 -15.55 -3.96 14.87
N PRO A 173 -16.69 -3.30 14.64
CA PRO A 173 -17.91 -3.99 14.24
C PRO A 173 -17.68 -4.80 12.95
N PRO A 174 -18.14 -6.08 12.90
CA PRO A 174 -17.95 -6.94 11.75
C PRO A 174 -18.29 -6.32 10.40
N VAL A 175 -19.42 -5.60 10.36
CA VAL A 175 -19.91 -4.90 9.17
C VAL A 175 -18.94 -3.87 8.61
N LEU A 176 -18.12 -3.22 9.45
CA LEU A 176 -17.15 -2.23 8.98
C LEU A 176 -15.95 -2.92 8.35
N ILE A 177 -15.48 -4.02 8.95
CA ILE A 177 -14.38 -4.83 8.42
C ILE A 177 -14.73 -5.35 7.03
N THR A 178 -15.90 -5.98 6.88
CA THR A 178 -16.38 -6.49 5.59
C THR A 178 -16.42 -5.38 4.55
N LYS A 179 -17.01 -4.22 4.88
CA LYS A 179 -17.06 -3.07 3.97
C LYS A 179 -15.68 -2.56 3.55
N ILE A 180 -14.68 -2.60 4.43
CA ILE A 180 -13.32 -2.17 4.07
C ILE A 180 -12.72 -3.14 3.06
N VAL A 181 -12.81 -4.43 3.35
CA VAL A 181 -12.21 -5.49 2.54
C VAL A 181 -12.91 -5.67 1.19
N GLU A 182 -14.19 -5.34 1.11
CA GLU A 182 -14.99 -5.31 -0.14
C GLU A 182 -14.94 -3.95 -0.84
N HIS A 183 -14.11 -3.02 -0.37
CA HIS A 183 -13.94 -1.67 -0.92
C HIS A 183 -15.23 -0.83 -0.93
N GLU A 184 -16.25 -1.20 -0.15
CA GLU A 184 -17.52 -0.50 0.02
C GLU A 184 -17.49 0.60 1.09
N PHE A 185 -16.44 0.64 1.91
CA PHE A 185 -16.31 1.57 3.04
C PHE A 185 -16.06 3.00 2.59
N LYS A 186 -17.01 3.91 2.85
CA LYS A 186 -16.93 5.31 2.41
C LYS A 186 -15.94 6.12 3.26
N PRO A 187 -15.26 7.12 2.68
CA PRO A 187 -14.34 7.96 3.47
C PRO A 187 -15.08 8.75 4.56
N MET A 188 -16.33 9.13 4.33
CA MET A 188 -17.19 9.75 5.36
C MET A 188 -17.50 8.81 6.53
N ASP A 189 -17.25 7.51 6.42
CA ASP A 189 -17.45 6.56 7.52
C ASP A 189 -16.18 6.36 8.36
N LEU A 190 -15.03 6.95 7.97
CA LEU A 190 -13.73 6.74 8.64
C LEU A 190 -13.78 7.03 10.14
N ALA A 191 -14.54 8.03 10.61
CA ALA A 191 -14.57 8.37 12.03
C ALA A 191 -15.14 7.22 12.89
N LYS A 192 -15.90 6.29 12.31
CA LYS A 192 -16.40 5.07 12.97
C LYS A 192 -15.28 4.10 13.32
N LEU A 193 -14.11 4.21 12.68
CA LEU A 193 -12.92 3.42 13.01
C LEU A 193 -12.17 4.00 14.21
N ASN A 194 -12.45 5.24 14.62
CA ASN A 194 -11.81 5.84 15.79
C ASN A 194 -12.36 5.21 17.08
N PRO A 195 -11.54 4.53 17.90
CA PRO A 195 -11.99 3.91 19.13
C PRO A 195 -12.66 4.90 20.10
N ARG A 196 -12.20 6.16 20.09
CA ARG A 196 -12.71 7.21 21.00
C ARG A 196 -14.10 7.71 20.65
N ARG A 197 -14.57 7.49 19.42
CA ARG A 197 -15.84 8.03 18.89
C ARG A 197 -16.81 6.92 18.44
N ARG A 198 -16.53 5.67 18.80
CA ARG A 198 -17.32 4.52 18.34
C ARG A 198 -18.71 4.46 18.97
N GLU A 199 -18.85 4.96 20.19
CA GLU A 199 -20.13 4.99 20.92
C GLU A 199 -21.05 6.14 20.50
N GLU A 200 -20.54 7.09 19.71
CA GLU A 200 -21.37 8.18 19.19
C GLU A 200 -22.41 7.62 18.20
N LYS A 201 -23.67 8.01 18.38
CA LYS A 201 -24.74 7.62 17.46
C LYS A 201 -24.64 8.42 16.18
N TRP A 202 -24.10 7.80 15.13
CA TRP A 202 -23.95 8.39 13.80
C TRP A 202 -25.24 8.29 12.97
N GLU A 203 -26.31 8.95 13.40
CA GLU A 203 -27.62 8.88 12.72
C GLU A 203 -27.60 9.52 11.32
N ASN A 204 -26.74 10.53 11.10
CA ASN A 204 -26.66 11.29 9.83
C ASN A 204 -25.33 11.10 9.07
N GLY A 205 -24.56 10.07 9.41
CA GLY A 205 -23.18 9.91 8.91
C GLY A 205 -22.20 10.89 9.55
N CYS A 206 -20.91 10.79 9.20
CA CYS A 206 -19.93 11.78 9.61
C CYS A 206 -19.91 12.96 8.63
N SER A 207 -19.36 14.08 9.06
CA SER A 207 -19.23 15.35 8.38
C SER A 207 -17.76 15.78 8.34
N PHE A 208 -17.43 16.83 7.59
CA PHE A 208 -16.09 17.43 7.62
C PHE A 208 -15.68 17.90 9.03
N ALA A 209 -16.65 18.29 9.87
CA ALA A 209 -16.41 18.74 11.23
C ALA A 209 -15.89 17.61 12.15
N ASP A 210 -16.05 16.34 11.73
CA ASP A 210 -15.55 15.20 12.50
C ASP A 210 -14.04 15.02 12.44
N TYR A 211 -13.38 15.76 11.55
CA TYR A 211 -11.94 15.78 11.40
C TYR A 211 -11.40 17.19 11.65
N PRO A 212 -11.37 17.69 12.91
CA PRO A 212 -10.88 19.03 13.21
C PRO A 212 -9.36 19.21 12.99
N SER A 213 -8.59 18.13 12.89
CA SER A 213 -7.13 18.18 12.69
C SER A 213 -6.57 16.92 12.03
N MET A 214 -5.33 16.96 11.54
CA MET A 214 -4.63 15.77 11.02
C MET A 214 -4.66 14.59 11.99
N TYR A 215 -4.48 14.85 13.29
CA TYR A 215 -4.53 13.82 14.33
C TYR A 215 -5.87 13.09 14.41
N SER A 216 -6.98 13.81 14.20
CA SER A 216 -8.31 13.21 14.22
C SER A 216 -8.57 12.28 13.03
N LEU A 217 -7.86 12.48 11.91
CA LEU A 217 -7.91 11.63 10.73
C LEU A 217 -6.88 10.48 10.77
N LEU A 218 -5.72 10.71 11.37
CA LEU A 218 -4.59 9.78 11.34
C LEU A 218 -4.94 8.40 11.91
N ALA A 219 -5.52 8.34 13.11
CA ALA A 219 -5.90 7.06 13.72
C ALA A 219 -6.92 6.25 12.88
N PRO A 220 -8.06 6.82 12.43
CA PRO A 220 -9.00 6.07 11.62
C PRO A 220 -8.43 5.67 10.25
N ILE A 221 -7.63 6.52 9.59
CA ILE A 221 -7.05 6.15 8.29
C ILE A 221 -5.97 5.08 8.40
N SER A 222 -5.14 5.10 9.45
CA SER A 222 -4.22 4.00 9.73
C SER A 222 -4.99 2.70 9.95
N SER A 223 -6.05 2.74 10.77
CA SER A 223 -6.88 1.56 11.04
C SER A 223 -7.51 1.00 9.77
N TYR A 224 -7.95 1.88 8.85
CA TYR A 224 -8.45 1.48 7.54
C TYR A 224 -7.43 0.67 6.75
N PHE A 225 -6.18 1.16 6.63
CA PHE A 225 -5.13 0.42 5.92
C PHE A 225 -4.72 -0.87 6.62
N CYS A 226 -4.68 -0.91 7.95
CA CYS A 226 -4.39 -2.15 8.68
C CYS A 226 -5.43 -3.24 8.37
N VAL A 227 -6.72 -2.89 8.39
CA VAL A 227 -7.82 -3.82 8.06
C VAL A 227 -7.74 -4.25 6.60
N LEU A 228 -7.51 -3.31 5.68
CA LEU A 228 -7.39 -3.60 4.25
C LEU A 228 -6.21 -4.56 3.98
N GLN A 229 -5.05 -4.29 4.57
CA GLN A 229 -3.85 -5.11 4.44
C GLN A 229 -4.05 -6.51 5.00
N ALA A 230 -4.63 -6.65 6.19
CA ALA A 230 -4.96 -7.95 6.77
C ALA A 230 -5.98 -8.71 5.91
N GLY A 231 -6.97 -8.00 5.35
CA GLY A 231 -7.95 -8.57 4.43
C GLY A 231 -7.31 -9.13 3.17
N MET A 232 -6.31 -8.43 2.62
CA MET A 232 -5.55 -8.94 1.47
C MET A 232 -4.73 -10.17 1.84
N ALA A 233 -4.05 -10.16 2.98
CA ALA A 233 -3.24 -11.29 3.41
C ALA A 233 -4.06 -12.56 3.61
N ILE A 234 -5.29 -12.43 4.11
CA ILE A 234 -6.19 -13.58 4.37
C ILE A 234 -6.93 -14.02 3.10
N LYS A 235 -7.58 -13.10 2.38
CA LYS A 235 -8.48 -13.47 1.27
C LYS A 235 -7.78 -13.73 -0.05
N SER A 236 -6.72 -12.99 -0.34
CA SER A 236 -6.01 -13.11 -1.62
C SER A 236 -4.82 -14.08 -1.54
N GLU A 237 -4.38 -14.40 -0.32
CA GLU A 237 -3.12 -15.09 -0.03
C GLU A 237 -1.91 -14.46 -0.77
N SER A 238 -2.03 -13.22 -1.24
CA SER A 238 -1.01 -12.51 -2.00
C SER A 238 -0.17 -11.65 -1.06
N ALA A 239 1.03 -12.14 -0.77
CA ALA A 239 2.05 -11.38 -0.06
C ALA A 239 2.34 -10.05 -0.76
N GLU A 240 2.31 -10.06 -2.10
CA GLU A 240 2.56 -8.86 -2.90
C GLU A 240 1.45 -7.82 -2.76
N ALA A 241 0.17 -8.21 -2.89
CA ALA A 241 -0.94 -7.27 -2.69
C ALA A 241 -0.93 -6.69 -1.27
N THR A 242 -0.64 -7.52 -0.28
CA THR A 242 -0.49 -7.12 1.13
C THR A 242 0.62 -6.07 1.29
N ARG A 243 1.78 -6.29 0.66
CA ARG A 243 2.93 -5.37 0.66
C ARG A 243 2.57 -4.05 -0.01
N VAL A 244 1.95 -4.09 -1.19
CA VAL A 244 1.54 -2.90 -1.94
C VAL A 244 0.56 -2.05 -1.14
N VAL A 245 -0.43 -2.65 -0.50
CA VAL A 245 -1.39 -1.93 0.36
C VAL A 245 -0.68 -1.23 1.51
N GLY A 246 0.19 -1.95 2.24
CA GLY A 246 0.93 -1.39 3.38
C GLY A 246 1.81 -0.21 2.97
N GLN A 247 2.64 -0.39 1.94
CA GLN A 247 3.54 0.66 1.44
C GLN A 247 2.78 1.86 0.89
N SER A 248 1.74 1.62 0.10
CA SER A 248 0.96 2.69 -0.52
C SER A 248 0.16 3.47 0.51
N GLY A 249 -0.39 2.80 1.53
CA GLY A 249 -1.05 3.46 2.65
C GLY A 249 -0.13 4.35 3.47
N MET A 250 1.08 3.87 3.78
CA MET A 250 2.10 4.68 4.46
C MET A 250 2.50 5.91 3.66
N ARG A 251 2.78 5.75 2.37
CA ARG A 251 3.11 6.86 1.46
C ARG A 251 1.98 7.88 1.39
N TYR A 252 0.74 7.40 1.34
CA TYR A 252 -0.43 8.27 1.34
C TYR A 252 -0.57 9.07 2.64
N ILE A 253 -0.37 8.45 3.80
CA ILE A 253 -0.40 9.14 5.09
C ILE A 253 0.69 10.21 5.17
N ALA A 254 1.93 9.88 4.76
CA ALA A 254 3.02 10.84 4.68
C ALA A 254 2.67 12.02 3.76
N HIS A 255 2.03 11.75 2.62
CA HIS A 255 1.55 12.77 1.71
C HIS A 255 0.49 13.69 2.36
N LEU A 256 -0.49 13.13 3.10
CA LEU A 256 -1.48 13.94 3.82
C LEU A 256 -0.85 14.85 4.88
N ILE A 257 0.22 14.38 5.54
CA ILE A 257 0.99 15.17 6.50
C ILE A 257 1.66 16.36 5.79
N GLU A 258 2.33 16.12 4.65
CA GLU A 258 2.94 17.18 3.86
C GLU A 258 1.89 18.22 3.41
N LEU A 259 0.69 17.77 3.03
CA LEU A 259 -0.41 18.65 2.68
C LEU A 259 -0.95 19.44 3.88
N ASP A 260 -1.04 18.82 5.07
CA ASP A 260 -1.46 19.51 6.30
C ASP A 260 -0.52 20.67 6.65
N VAL A 261 0.80 20.49 6.49
CA VAL A 261 1.77 21.58 6.71
C VAL A 261 1.55 22.73 5.71
N ALA A 262 1.29 22.40 4.45
CA ALA A 262 1.25 23.38 3.37
C ALA A 262 -0.09 24.12 3.20
N PHE A 263 -1.20 23.45 3.48
CA PHE A 263 -2.54 23.91 3.11
C PHE A 263 -3.50 24.00 4.30
N GLN A 264 -4.57 24.77 4.13
CA GLN A 264 -5.64 24.84 5.11
C GLN A 264 -6.24 23.44 5.32
N TRP A 265 -6.38 23.03 6.58
CA TRP A 265 -6.79 21.67 6.91
C TRP A 265 -8.13 21.26 6.28
N GLY A 266 -9.12 22.16 6.24
CA GLY A 266 -10.40 21.89 5.58
C GLY A 266 -10.26 21.52 4.09
N ALA A 267 -9.28 22.10 3.39
CA ALA A 267 -8.98 21.76 2.00
C ALA A 267 -8.31 20.38 1.90
N VAL A 268 -7.42 20.03 2.83
CA VAL A 268 -6.76 18.72 2.90
C VAL A 268 -7.79 17.61 3.18
N VAL A 269 -8.75 17.82 4.08
CA VAL A 269 -9.85 16.87 4.29
C VAL A 269 -10.69 16.73 3.03
N GLN A 270 -11.00 17.82 2.32
CA GLN A 270 -11.73 17.75 1.06
C GLN A 270 -10.96 16.98 -0.03
N TYR A 271 -9.64 17.13 -0.08
CA TYR A 271 -8.76 16.36 -0.95
C TYR A 271 -8.82 14.87 -0.58
N HIS A 272 -8.64 14.55 0.69
CA HIS A 272 -8.69 13.18 1.19
C HIS A 272 -10.01 12.46 0.83
N MET A 273 -11.16 13.13 1.04
CA MET A 273 -12.47 12.54 0.74
C MET A 273 -12.66 12.24 -0.75
N GLN A 274 -12.21 13.12 -1.64
CA GLN A 274 -12.27 12.88 -3.09
C GLN A 274 -11.29 11.78 -3.50
N PHE A 275 -10.03 11.90 -3.08
CA PHE A 275 -8.97 10.94 -3.39
C PHE A 275 -9.35 9.51 -2.97
N HIS A 276 -9.81 9.32 -1.74
CA HIS A 276 -10.21 8.01 -1.24
C HIS A 276 -11.38 7.41 -2.04
N ASN A 277 -12.38 8.22 -2.42
CA ASN A 277 -13.46 7.72 -3.27
C ASN A 277 -12.96 7.23 -4.64
N ASP A 278 -12.02 7.96 -5.25
CA ASP A 278 -11.45 7.57 -6.54
C ASP A 278 -10.63 6.28 -6.41
N ARG A 279 -9.76 6.18 -5.38
CA ARG A 279 -8.98 4.97 -5.11
C ARG A 279 -9.84 3.75 -4.83
N ARG A 280 -11.00 3.90 -4.17
CA ARG A 280 -11.93 2.79 -3.93
C ARG A 280 -12.45 2.15 -5.21
N GLN A 281 -12.74 2.96 -6.24
CA GLN A 281 -13.19 2.43 -7.53
C GLN A 281 -12.08 1.63 -8.22
N GLU A 282 -10.83 2.06 -8.05
CA GLU A 282 -9.67 1.37 -8.63
C GLU A 282 -9.36 0.04 -7.92
N MET A 283 -9.52 0.00 -6.59
CA MET A 283 -9.35 -1.22 -5.80
C MET A 283 -10.37 -2.33 -6.14
N VAL A 284 -11.50 -2.01 -6.77
CA VAL A 284 -12.43 -3.03 -7.32
C VAL A 284 -11.72 -3.92 -8.36
N TYR A 285 -10.71 -3.37 -9.03
CA TYR A 285 -9.85 -4.08 -9.98
C TYR A 285 -8.54 -4.59 -9.34
N SER A 286 -8.47 -4.60 -8.02
CA SER A 286 -7.27 -4.98 -7.25
C SER A 286 -6.02 -4.13 -7.49
N ASP A 287 -6.18 -2.91 -8.04
CA ASP A 287 -5.07 -1.95 -8.16
C ASP A 287 -4.97 -1.10 -6.89
N TYR A 288 -4.02 -1.47 -6.03
CA TYR A 288 -3.72 -0.77 -4.78
C TYR A 288 -2.58 0.25 -4.91
N SER A 289 -1.82 0.20 -6.01
CA SER A 289 -0.59 0.97 -6.20
C SER A 289 -0.84 2.48 -6.23
N LYS A 290 -2.03 2.88 -6.71
CA LYS A 290 -2.42 4.27 -6.91
C LYS A 290 -2.62 5.06 -5.62
N TRP A 291 -2.70 4.40 -4.46
CA TRP A 291 -2.66 5.09 -3.17
C TRP A 291 -1.33 5.80 -2.93
N ALA A 292 -0.22 5.29 -3.48
CA ALA A 292 1.10 5.88 -3.33
C ALA A 292 1.32 7.13 -4.22
N VAL A 293 0.41 7.40 -5.15
CA VAL A 293 0.59 8.43 -6.19
C VAL A 293 -0.33 9.62 -5.90
N PRO A 294 0.22 10.80 -5.58
CA PRO A 294 -0.58 12.01 -5.42
C PRO A 294 -1.35 12.35 -6.69
N ASP A 295 -2.62 12.73 -6.56
CA ASP A 295 -3.40 13.17 -7.71
C ASP A 295 -3.17 14.67 -7.96
N ALA A 296 -2.28 14.98 -8.91
CA ALA A 296 -1.94 16.35 -9.28
C ALA A 296 -3.15 17.18 -9.74
N LYS A 297 -4.12 16.55 -10.44
CA LYS A 297 -5.33 17.26 -10.90
C LYS A 297 -6.21 17.61 -9.71
N LEU A 298 -6.34 16.68 -8.75
CA LEU A 298 -7.12 16.91 -7.55
C LEU A 298 -6.45 17.91 -6.60
N ILE A 299 -5.12 17.85 -6.43
CA ILE A 299 -4.33 18.85 -5.70
C ILE A 299 -4.61 20.24 -6.28
N LYS A 300 -4.46 20.41 -7.60
CA LYS A 300 -4.73 21.69 -8.25
C LYS A 300 -6.18 22.14 -8.03
N LYS A 301 -7.14 21.24 -8.23
CA LYS A 301 -8.58 21.55 -8.10
C LYS A 301 -8.99 21.96 -6.68
N VAL A 302 -8.42 21.32 -5.65
CA VAL A 302 -8.91 21.42 -4.27
C VAL A 302 -8.03 22.28 -3.38
N LEU A 303 -6.73 22.37 -3.65
CA LEU A 303 -5.75 22.99 -2.77
C LEU A 303 -5.21 24.34 -3.29
N GLU A 304 -5.28 24.61 -4.60
CA GLU A 304 -4.79 25.86 -5.20
C GLU A 304 -5.50 27.09 -4.58
N GLY A 305 -4.72 28.04 -4.06
CA GLY A 305 -5.23 29.26 -3.42
C GLY A 305 -5.68 29.07 -1.97
N ARG A 306 -5.40 27.91 -1.36
CA ARG A 306 -5.74 27.57 0.04
C ARG A 306 -4.51 27.25 0.87
N GLU A 307 -3.37 27.85 0.52
CA GLU A 307 -2.11 27.74 1.26
C GLU A 307 -2.25 28.36 2.65
N ARG A 308 -1.52 27.83 3.65
CA ARG A 308 -1.46 28.47 4.98
C ARG A 308 -0.67 29.78 4.88
N THR A 309 -1.23 30.85 5.45
CA THR A 309 -0.58 32.17 5.48
C THR A 309 0.81 32.06 6.12
N GLY A 310 1.84 32.55 5.42
CA GLY A 310 3.24 32.51 5.87
C GLY A 310 4.05 31.32 5.34
N HIS A 311 3.43 30.37 4.64
CA HIS A 311 4.15 29.35 3.88
C HIS A 311 3.92 29.57 2.39
N THR A 312 4.95 30.04 1.67
CA THR A 312 4.94 30.01 0.21
C THR A 312 5.29 28.60 -0.25
N TYR A 313 4.35 27.67 -0.13
CA TYR A 313 4.47 26.39 -0.82
C TYR A 313 4.20 26.64 -2.31
N ASP A 314 5.23 26.47 -3.13
CA ASP A 314 5.04 26.46 -4.58
C ASP A 314 4.29 25.17 -4.95
N VAL A 315 2.98 25.27 -5.07
CA VAL A 315 2.10 24.17 -5.51
C VAL A 315 2.58 23.59 -6.85
N LYS A 316 3.19 24.41 -7.72
CA LYS A 316 3.77 23.94 -8.99
C LYS A 316 5.05 23.14 -8.76
N LEU A 317 5.83 23.43 -7.71
CA LEU A 317 6.99 22.61 -7.34
C LEU A 317 6.52 21.25 -6.80
N TYR A 318 5.46 21.22 -5.99
CA TYR A 318 4.92 19.96 -5.48
C TYR A 318 4.30 19.11 -6.59
N GLY A 319 3.48 19.71 -7.46
CA GLY A 319 2.95 19.05 -8.65
C GLY A 319 4.06 18.48 -9.53
N ARG A 320 5.12 19.27 -9.80
CA ARG A 320 6.30 18.80 -10.55
C ARG A 320 7.05 17.67 -9.85
N LYS A 321 7.21 17.71 -8.53
CA LYS A 321 7.85 16.62 -7.77
C LYS A 321 7.01 15.35 -7.78
N ALA A 322 5.68 15.47 -7.69
CA ALA A 322 4.77 14.34 -7.81
C ALA A 322 4.81 13.74 -9.23
N GLU A 323 4.77 14.58 -10.27
CA GLU A 323 4.93 14.16 -11.67
C GLU A 323 6.29 13.50 -11.92
N GLN A 324 7.38 14.07 -11.39
CA GLN A 324 8.72 13.47 -11.47
C GLN A 324 8.79 12.12 -10.77
N ARG A 325 8.11 11.94 -9.61
CA ARG A 325 8.03 10.65 -8.94
C ARG A 325 7.31 9.60 -9.79
N VAL A 326 6.24 9.98 -10.49
CA VAL A 326 5.54 9.09 -11.43
C VAL A 326 6.44 8.73 -12.62
N VAL A 327 7.08 9.73 -13.24
CA VAL A 327 7.99 9.51 -14.39
C VAL A 327 9.18 8.64 -14.01
N LEU A 328 9.76 8.82 -12.81
CA LEU A 328 10.84 7.96 -12.33
C LEU A 328 10.33 6.54 -12.09
N ALA A 329 9.14 6.36 -11.48
CA ALA A 329 8.56 5.03 -11.29
C ALA A 329 8.33 4.29 -12.63
N GLU A 330 7.82 4.98 -13.65
CA GLU A 330 7.61 4.43 -15.00
C GLU A 330 8.93 4.10 -15.72
N ARG A 331 9.96 4.95 -15.58
CA ARG A 331 11.22 4.82 -16.33
C ARG A 331 12.13 3.69 -15.84
N TYR A 332 12.08 3.36 -14.55
CA TYR A 332 12.95 2.34 -13.97
C TYR A 332 12.36 0.93 -14.01
N ASN A 333 11.17 0.75 -14.60
CA ASN A 333 10.48 -0.53 -14.59
C ASN A 333 10.45 -1.15 -13.18
N LEU A 334 10.43 -0.30 -12.14
CA LEU A 334 9.93 -0.71 -10.83
C LEU A 334 8.58 -1.33 -11.15
N PRO A 335 8.39 -2.63 -10.84
CA PRO A 335 7.38 -3.45 -11.49
C PRO A 335 6.10 -2.62 -11.56
N ASN A 336 5.67 -2.34 -12.78
CA ASN A 336 4.38 -1.73 -12.98
C ASN A 336 3.43 -2.87 -12.60
N ILE A 337 2.94 -2.85 -11.36
CA ILE A 337 2.09 -3.91 -10.81
C ILE A 337 0.70 -3.67 -11.40
N SER A 338 0.56 -4.04 -12.67
CA SER A 338 -0.69 -4.03 -13.44
C SER A 338 -1.51 -5.29 -13.16
#